data_AF-A0A502C8J2-F1
#
_entry.id   AF-A0A502C8J2-F1
#
_cell.length_a   1.000
_cell.length_b   1.000
_cell.length_c   1.000
_cell.angle_alpha   90.00
_cell.angle_beta   90.00
_cell.angle_gamma   90.00
#
_symmetry.space_group_name_H-M   'P 1'
#
loop_
_entity.id
_entity.type
_entity.pdbx_description
1 polymer ?
#
loop_
_entity_poly.entity_id
_entity_poly.type
_entity_poly.pdbx_seq_one_letter_code
_entity_poly.pdbx_strand_id
1 'polypeptide(L)'
;MTDINLNALKAGINRLRTKGGADPSSLYDLVNGYVAIDGSMVSRGGTESDKILPSGTKGLCAFNGGMVVFSNVPTPITGTKYSCEVLVNPNDATQAIKEIHFAAPFMGFLYVVAEFDNGDVFHYWLQAGGTWVADTMYKVGDTVLPTVRNGFRYQTVLKSNPAAWAPNVPRSLGDVVQPTVYTGWKYTVVEVDGDNPTSAATEPVWPQSEGAQISEDVDSTPAPAPPPSTSGTPGSGRYGNSKLLGDV
;
A
#
# COMPACT_ATOMS: atom_id res chain seq x y z
N MET A 1 -68.75 -4.91 -40.04
CA MET A 1 -67.36 -4.91 -39.54
C MET A 1 -67.46 -4.43 -38.10
N THR A 2 -67.22 -5.31 -37.13
CA THR A 2 -67.29 -4.93 -35.71
C THR A 2 -65.95 -4.33 -35.31
N ASP A 3 -65.95 -3.08 -34.86
CA ASP A 3 -64.76 -2.45 -34.29
C ASP A 3 -64.34 -3.20 -33.02
N ILE A 4 -63.10 -3.66 -32.99
CA ILE A 4 -62.51 -4.35 -31.85
C ILE A 4 -61.60 -3.34 -31.13
N ASN A 5 -61.90 -3.09 -29.85
CA ASN A 5 -61.12 -2.19 -29.02
C ASN A 5 -59.81 -2.88 -28.56
N LEU A 6 -58.67 -2.45 -29.09
CA LEU A 6 -57.34 -3.04 -28.87
C LEU A 6 -56.70 -2.55 -27.55
N ASN A 7 -57.40 -2.69 -26.43
CA ASN A 7 -57.03 -1.97 -25.20
C ASN A 7 -56.28 -2.80 -24.15
N ALA A 8 -56.11 -4.11 -24.36
CA ALA A 8 -55.39 -4.97 -23.42
C ALA A 8 -54.66 -6.10 -24.14
N LEU A 9 -53.35 -5.91 -24.34
CA LEU A 9 -52.48 -6.95 -24.89
C LEU A 9 -52.13 -7.95 -23.78
N LYS A 10 -52.36 -9.24 -24.02
CA LYS A 10 -52.12 -10.30 -23.02
C LYS A 10 -50.77 -11.00 -23.19
N ALA A 11 -50.08 -10.72 -24.30
CA ALA A 11 -48.83 -11.35 -24.68
C ALA A 11 -47.83 -10.31 -25.21
N GLY A 12 -46.55 -10.68 -25.21
CA GLY A 12 -45.49 -9.89 -25.83
C GLY A 12 -45.53 -9.94 -27.36
N ILE A 13 -44.42 -9.54 -28.00
CA ILE A 13 -44.30 -9.52 -29.47
C ILE A 13 -44.44 -10.94 -30.03
N ASN A 14 -45.44 -11.16 -30.89
CA ASN A 14 -45.64 -12.40 -31.64
C ASN A 14 -45.75 -12.10 -33.14
N ARG A 15 -44.78 -12.60 -33.92
CA ARG A 15 -44.71 -12.43 -35.38
C ARG A 15 -45.17 -13.67 -36.15
N LEU A 16 -45.69 -14.68 -35.47
CA LEU A 16 -46.22 -15.88 -36.12
C LEU A 16 -47.50 -15.53 -36.89
N ARG A 17 -47.61 -16.02 -38.13
CA ARG A 17 -48.85 -15.89 -38.91
C ARG A 17 -49.90 -16.85 -38.33
N THR A 18 -50.85 -16.32 -37.57
CA THR A 18 -52.00 -17.10 -37.11
C THR A 18 -52.92 -17.39 -38.31
N LYS A 19 -53.18 -18.67 -38.58
CA LYS A 19 -54.09 -19.10 -39.65
C LYS A 19 -55.51 -18.71 -39.27
N GLY A 20 -56.06 -17.65 -39.88
CA GLY A 20 -57.41 -17.14 -39.59
C GLY A 20 -57.49 -15.65 -39.26
N GLY A 21 -56.36 -14.95 -39.10
CA GLY A 21 -56.30 -13.51 -38.78
C GLY A 21 -55.42 -13.23 -37.56
N ALA A 22 -54.90 -12.01 -37.44
CA ALA A 22 -54.08 -11.61 -36.28
C ALA A 22 -54.92 -11.64 -35.00
N ASP A 23 -54.37 -12.18 -33.91
CA ASP A 23 -55.03 -12.15 -32.61
C ASP A 23 -55.08 -10.69 -32.11
N PRO A 24 -56.26 -10.11 -31.85
CA PRO A 24 -56.38 -8.73 -31.37
C PRO A 24 -55.66 -8.47 -30.03
N SER A 25 -55.33 -9.53 -29.29
CA SER A 25 -54.59 -9.45 -28.02
C SER A 25 -53.09 -9.66 -28.15
N SER A 26 -52.57 -9.78 -29.38
CA SER A 26 -51.15 -9.97 -29.70
C SER A 26 -50.50 -8.71 -30.27
N LEU A 27 -49.26 -8.47 -29.84
CA LEU A 27 -48.47 -7.35 -30.28
C LEU A 27 -47.58 -7.77 -31.46
N TYR A 28 -47.61 -7.03 -32.57
CA TYR A 28 -46.77 -7.34 -33.73
C TYR A 28 -45.38 -6.69 -33.64
N ASP A 29 -45.32 -5.44 -33.18
CA ASP A 29 -44.09 -4.67 -33.01
C ASP A 29 -44.26 -3.61 -31.92
N LEU A 30 -43.20 -3.39 -31.14
CA LEU A 30 -43.11 -2.31 -30.16
C LEU A 30 -41.66 -1.87 -30.04
N VAL A 31 -41.41 -0.59 -30.28
CA VAL A 31 -40.08 0.00 -30.26
C VAL A 31 -39.99 0.95 -29.07
N ASN A 32 -38.92 0.83 -28.27
CA ASN A 32 -38.65 1.71 -27.12
C ASN A 32 -39.81 1.80 -26.11
N GLY A 33 -40.54 0.71 -25.90
CA GLY A 33 -41.62 0.62 -24.92
C GLY A 33 -41.66 -0.76 -24.26
N TYR A 34 -42.58 -0.92 -23.31
CA TYR A 34 -42.89 -2.21 -22.69
C TYR A 34 -44.41 -2.33 -22.49
N VAL A 35 -44.88 -3.58 -22.34
CA VAL A 35 -46.28 -3.86 -21.98
C VAL A 35 -46.34 -3.95 -20.45
N ALA A 36 -47.11 -3.09 -19.81
CA ALA A 36 -47.31 -3.11 -18.37
C ALA A 36 -48.24 -4.25 -17.94
N ILE A 37 -48.31 -4.51 -16.63
CA ILE A 37 -49.07 -5.65 -16.09
C ILE A 37 -50.58 -5.56 -16.38
N ASP A 38 -51.10 -4.35 -16.61
CA ASP A 38 -52.49 -4.08 -17.00
C ASP A 38 -52.73 -4.25 -18.51
N GLY A 39 -51.70 -4.64 -19.28
CA GLY A 39 -51.76 -4.81 -20.73
C GLY A 39 -51.65 -3.50 -21.50
N SER A 40 -51.39 -2.37 -20.83
CA SER A 40 -51.16 -1.08 -21.47
C SER A 40 -49.75 -0.98 -22.07
N MET A 41 -49.63 -0.26 -23.19
CA MET A 41 -48.34 0.04 -23.79
C MET A 41 -47.74 1.29 -23.14
N VAL A 42 -46.57 1.16 -22.54
CA VAL A 42 -45.87 2.24 -21.85
C VAL A 42 -44.57 2.55 -22.55
N SER A 43 -44.30 3.84 -22.76
CA SER A 43 -43.00 4.28 -23.27
C SER A 43 -41.90 3.93 -22.28
N ARG A 44 -40.73 3.49 -22.77
CA ARG A 44 -39.58 3.25 -21.91
C ARG A 44 -39.15 4.58 -21.30
N GLY A 45 -38.82 4.56 -20.01
CA GLY A 45 -38.17 5.70 -19.37
C GLY A 45 -36.94 6.11 -20.18
N GLY A 46 -36.82 7.41 -20.48
CA GLY A 46 -35.70 7.94 -21.23
C GLY A 46 -34.38 7.79 -20.48
N THR A 47 -33.28 7.92 -21.21
CA THR A 47 -31.94 8.07 -20.64
C THR A 47 -31.56 9.54 -20.64
N GLU A 48 -31.07 10.04 -19.51
CA GLU A 48 -30.45 11.37 -19.44
C GLU A 48 -28.93 11.25 -19.56
N SER A 49 -28.32 12.20 -20.26
CA SER A 49 -26.87 12.32 -20.30
C SER A 49 -26.40 12.98 -19.01
N ASP A 50 -25.78 12.20 -18.14
CA ASP A 50 -25.28 12.69 -16.85
C ASP A 50 -24.02 13.56 -17.03
N LYS A 51 -23.08 13.13 -17.87
CA LYS A 51 -21.82 13.84 -18.07
C LYS A 51 -21.16 13.53 -19.42
N ILE A 52 -20.57 14.58 -20.01
CA ILE A 52 -19.60 14.44 -21.10
C ILE A 52 -18.22 14.24 -20.49
N LEU A 53 -17.61 13.08 -20.75
CA LEU A 53 -16.27 12.76 -20.28
C LEU A 53 -15.21 13.50 -21.13
N PRO A 54 -14.05 13.88 -20.57
CA PRO A 54 -12.98 14.51 -21.33
C PRO A 54 -12.52 13.64 -22.51
N SER A 55 -12.04 14.28 -23.57
CA SER A 55 -11.43 13.57 -24.70
C SER A 55 -10.21 12.78 -24.23
N GLY A 56 -9.91 11.67 -24.94
CA GLY A 56 -8.81 10.76 -24.57
C GLY A 56 -9.15 9.79 -23.44
N THR A 57 -10.35 9.87 -22.85
CA THR A 57 -10.84 8.85 -21.91
C THR A 57 -11.50 7.69 -22.64
N LYS A 58 -11.37 6.48 -22.09
CA LYS A 58 -11.87 5.22 -22.63
C LYS A 58 -12.47 4.36 -21.53
N GLY A 59 -13.51 3.60 -21.87
CA GLY A 59 -14.20 2.72 -20.94
C GLY A 59 -14.95 3.46 -19.83
N LEU A 60 -15.80 2.72 -19.11
CA LEU A 60 -16.51 3.19 -17.93
C LEU A 60 -16.87 1.97 -17.08
N CYS A 61 -16.46 1.96 -15.80
CA CYS A 61 -16.82 0.89 -14.88
C CYS A 61 -17.22 1.44 -13.51
N ALA A 62 -18.18 0.79 -12.85
CA ALA A 62 -18.55 1.15 -11.49
C ALA A 62 -17.57 0.52 -10.49
N PHE A 63 -16.98 1.33 -9.61
CA PHE A 63 -16.07 0.86 -8.56
C PHE A 63 -16.06 1.82 -7.38
N ASN A 64 -16.04 1.26 -6.15
CA ASN A 64 -15.97 2.00 -4.90
C ASN A 64 -17.01 3.15 -4.76
N GLY A 65 -18.24 2.91 -5.19
CA GLY A 65 -19.33 3.89 -5.11
C GLY A 65 -19.31 5.00 -6.16
N GLY A 66 -18.34 4.98 -7.09
CA GLY A 66 -18.23 5.91 -8.21
C GLY A 66 -18.07 5.21 -9.55
N MET A 67 -17.89 6.02 -10.60
CA MET A 67 -17.60 5.58 -11.95
C MET A 67 -16.14 5.88 -12.28
N VAL A 68 -15.42 4.89 -12.80
CA VAL A 68 -14.01 5.00 -13.15
C VAL A 68 -13.86 4.91 -14.67
N VAL A 69 -13.12 5.85 -15.23
CA VAL A 69 -12.72 5.89 -16.64
C VAL A 69 -11.20 5.82 -16.76
N PHE A 70 -10.70 5.48 -17.94
CA PHE A 70 -9.29 5.21 -18.15
C PHE A 70 -8.69 6.16 -19.19
N SER A 71 -7.45 6.58 -19.00
CA SER A 71 -6.69 7.39 -19.97
C SER A 71 -5.21 7.02 -19.96
N ASN A 72 -4.47 7.30 -21.02
CA ASN A 72 -3.02 7.11 -21.04
C ASN A 72 -2.24 8.27 -20.40
N VAL A 73 -2.90 9.42 -20.22
CA VAL A 73 -2.32 10.61 -19.59
C VAL A 73 -3.19 11.08 -18.42
N PRO A 74 -2.60 11.66 -17.37
CA PRO A 74 -3.37 12.24 -16.27
C PRO A 74 -4.41 13.24 -16.81
N THR A 75 -5.68 12.88 -16.65
CA THR A 75 -6.81 13.65 -17.18
C THR A 75 -7.68 14.12 -16.03
N PRO A 76 -7.78 15.43 -15.78
CA PRO A 76 -8.59 15.94 -14.69
C PRO A 76 -10.08 15.69 -14.97
N ILE A 77 -10.79 15.16 -13.98
CA ILE A 77 -12.24 14.98 -14.02
C ILE A 77 -12.86 15.80 -12.89
N THR A 78 -13.84 16.62 -13.26
CA THR A 78 -14.59 17.46 -12.32
C THR A 78 -15.67 16.67 -11.57
N GLY A 79 -15.87 16.96 -10.28
CA GLY A 79 -16.89 16.30 -9.46
C GLY A 79 -16.47 14.95 -8.89
N THR A 80 -17.28 14.42 -7.99
CA THR A 80 -16.92 13.24 -7.15
C THR A 80 -17.44 11.91 -7.69
N LYS A 81 -18.41 11.94 -8.60
CA LYS A 81 -19.03 10.74 -9.17
C LYS A 81 -18.12 9.98 -10.14
N TYR A 82 -17.17 10.69 -10.75
CA TYR A 82 -16.29 10.14 -11.77
C TYR A 82 -14.83 10.32 -11.36
N SER A 83 -14.02 9.27 -11.53
CA SER A 83 -12.57 9.32 -11.37
C SER A 83 -11.86 8.80 -12.63
N CYS A 84 -10.61 9.21 -12.80
CA CYS A 84 -9.78 8.77 -13.93
C CYS A 84 -8.57 8.00 -13.41
N GLU A 85 -8.41 6.77 -13.86
CA GLU A 85 -7.18 6.00 -13.67
C GLU A 85 -6.30 6.08 -14.92
N VAL A 86 -5.00 6.25 -14.71
CA VAL A 86 -4.04 6.35 -15.80
C VAL A 86 -3.46 4.97 -16.08
N LEU A 87 -3.52 4.52 -17.33
CA LEU A 87 -2.93 3.25 -17.79
C LEU A 87 -1.87 3.53 -18.85
N VAL A 88 -0.66 3.03 -18.64
CA VAL A 88 0.47 3.27 -19.56
C VAL A 88 0.89 1.95 -20.19
N ASN A 89 1.17 1.96 -21.49
CA ASN A 89 1.75 0.80 -22.16
C ASN A 89 3.18 0.58 -21.58
N PRO A 90 3.48 -0.61 -21.01
CA PRO A 90 4.76 -0.88 -20.37
C PRO A 90 5.98 -0.78 -21.28
N ASN A 91 5.80 -0.96 -22.59
CA ASN A 91 6.87 -0.93 -23.57
C ASN A 91 7.06 0.47 -24.19
N ASP A 92 6.00 1.26 -24.28
CA ASP A 92 6.02 2.61 -24.86
C ASP A 92 4.96 3.52 -24.23
N ALA A 93 5.39 4.40 -23.33
CA ALA A 93 4.49 5.29 -22.60
C ALA A 93 3.75 6.34 -23.47
N THR A 94 4.13 6.49 -24.74
CA THR A 94 3.47 7.44 -25.66
C THR A 94 2.22 6.87 -26.30
N GLN A 95 2.01 5.56 -26.23
CA GLN A 95 0.86 4.91 -26.84
C GLN A 95 -0.44 5.31 -26.14
N ALA A 96 -1.43 5.76 -26.93
CA ALA A 96 -2.76 6.04 -26.43
C ALA A 96 -3.58 4.76 -26.28
N ILE A 97 -4.55 4.79 -25.37
CA ILE A 97 -5.50 3.69 -25.21
C ILE A 97 -6.45 3.74 -26.40
N LYS A 98 -6.50 2.64 -27.14
CA LYS A 98 -7.45 2.43 -28.23
C LYS A 98 -8.81 2.03 -27.66
N GLU A 99 -8.82 0.99 -26.82
CA GLU A 99 -10.02 0.38 -26.25
C GLU A 99 -9.77 -0.27 -24.87
N ILE A 100 -10.82 -0.33 -24.04
CA ILE A 100 -10.84 -1.11 -22.79
C ILE A 100 -11.74 -2.32 -23.02
N HIS A 101 -11.13 -3.49 -23.16
CA HIS A 101 -11.83 -4.75 -23.41
C HIS A 101 -12.59 -5.25 -22.19
N PHE A 102 -12.04 -5.00 -21.00
CA PHE A 102 -12.62 -5.45 -19.74
C PHE A 102 -12.22 -4.53 -18.60
N ALA A 103 -13.15 -4.23 -17.70
CA ALA A 103 -12.89 -3.56 -16.43
C ALA A 103 -13.91 -4.00 -15.37
N ALA A 104 -13.44 -4.64 -14.30
CA ALA A 104 -14.30 -5.04 -13.19
C ALA A 104 -13.54 -5.13 -11.85
N PRO A 105 -14.24 -5.05 -10.71
CA PRO A 105 -13.63 -5.33 -9.42
C PRO A 105 -13.15 -6.79 -9.35
N PHE A 106 -11.90 -7.00 -8.93
CA PHE A 106 -11.26 -8.29 -8.72
C PHE A 106 -10.32 -8.22 -7.51
N MET A 107 -10.60 -9.04 -6.50
CA MET A 107 -9.84 -9.10 -5.24
C MET A 107 -9.67 -7.73 -4.54
N GLY A 108 -10.73 -6.91 -4.54
CA GLY A 108 -10.74 -5.61 -3.86
C GLY A 108 -10.17 -4.44 -4.68
N PHE A 109 -9.67 -4.69 -5.89
CA PHE A 109 -9.14 -3.66 -6.80
C PHE A 109 -9.72 -3.79 -8.20
N LEU A 110 -9.45 -2.84 -9.09
CA LEU A 110 -9.87 -2.96 -10.49
C LEU A 110 -8.92 -3.85 -11.26
N TYR A 111 -9.47 -4.83 -11.98
CA TYR A 111 -8.77 -5.56 -13.03
C TYR A 111 -9.22 -5.03 -14.39
N VAL A 112 -8.25 -4.60 -15.20
CA VAL A 112 -8.50 -3.89 -16.45
C VAL A 112 -7.67 -4.51 -17.57
N VAL A 113 -8.28 -4.70 -18.73
CA VAL A 113 -7.61 -5.14 -19.96
C VAL A 113 -7.71 -4.01 -20.97
N ALA A 114 -6.57 -3.44 -21.34
CA ALA A 114 -6.50 -2.29 -22.24
C ALA A 114 -5.72 -2.66 -23.51
N GLU A 115 -6.25 -2.25 -24.66
CA GLU A 115 -5.57 -2.26 -25.95
C GLU A 115 -5.05 -0.85 -26.26
N PHE A 116 -3.82 -0.77 -26.74
CA PHE A 116 -3.17 0.45 -27.17
C PHE A 116 -3.17 0.60 -28.69
N ASP A 117 -2.89 1.80 -29.19
CA ASP A 117 -2.95 2.11 -30.64
C ASP A 117 -2.02 1.23 -31.49
N ASN A 118 -0.90 0.77 -30.93
CA ASN A 118 0.00 -0.18 -31.58
C ASN A 118 -0.52 -1.63 -31.62
N GLY A 119 -1.69 -1.91 -31.05
CA GLY A 119 -2.32 -3.23 -30.99
C GLY A 119 -1.88 -4.07 -29.79
N ASP A 120 -0.98 -3.57 -28.93
CA ASP A 120 -0.60 -4.28 -27.72
C ASP A 120 -1.77 -4.34 -26.74
N VAL A 121 -1.93 -5.49 -26.09
CA VAL A 121 -2.93 -5.69 -25.04
C VAL A 121 -2.24 -6.01 -23.74
N PHE A 122 -2.55 -5.21 -22.71
CA PHE A 122 -1.99 -5.39 -21.37
C PHE A 122 -3.09 -5.53 -20.32
N HIS A 123 -2.74 -6.26 -19.27
CA HIS A 123 -3.58 -6.54 -18.13
C HIS A 123 -3.07 -5.77 -16.93
N TYR A 124 -3.96 -5.06 -16.26
CA TYR A 124 -3.65 -4.19 -15.13
C TYR A 124 -4.46 -4.63 -13.93
N TRP A 125 -3.80 -4.68 -12.77
CA TRP A 125 -4.45 -4.82 -11.48
C TRP A 125 -4.15 -3.59 -10.64
N LEU A 126 -5.15 -2.71 -10.51
CA LEU A 126 -4.99 -1.36 -9.98
C LEU A 126 -5.08 -1.34 -8.45
N GLN A 127 -4.04 -1.86 -7.80
CA GLN A 127 -3.94 -1.93 -6.32
C GLN A 127 -4.06 -0.56 -5.69
N ALA A 128 -4.88 -0.34 -4.66
CA ALA A 128 -4.97 0.95 -3.99
C ALA A 128 -3.64 1.38 -3.33
N GLY A 129 -3.47 2.69 -3.13
CA GLY A 129 -2.32 3.26 -2.42
C GLY A 129 -2.64 4.67 -1.95
N GLY A 130 -1.90 5.15 -0.95
CA GLY A 130 -1.96 6.55 -0.55
C GLY A 130 -1.27 7.45 -1.58
N THR A 131 -1.67 8.71 -1.68
CA THR A 131 -0.87 9.71 -2.42
C THR A 131 0.45 9.89 -1.71
N TRP A 132 1.54 9.86 -2.46
CA TRP A 132 2.87 10.16 -1.94
C TRP A 132 2.90 11.59 -1.39
N VAL A 133 3.38 11.69 -0.16
CA VAL A 133 3.67 12.91 0.59
C VAL A 133 5.17 12.94 0.87
N ALA A 134 5.77 14.12 0.66
CA ALA A 134 7.16 14.38 1.00
C ALA A 134 7.40 14.20 2.51
N ASP A 135 8.64 13.88 2.88
CA ASP A 135 9.07 13.75 4.29
C ASP A 135 8.21 12.79 5.13
N THR A 136 7.52 11.86 4.47
CA THR A 136 6.71 10.82 5.13
C THR A 136 7.48 9.51 5.15
N MET A 137 7.60 8.91 6.33
CA MET A 137 8.18 7.58 6.46
C MET A 137 7.19 6.51 5.97
N TYR A 138 7.57 5.80 4.92
CA TYR A 138 6.85 4.61 4.42
C TYR A 138 7.55 3.34 4.91
N LYS A 139 6.76 2.35 5.36
CA LYS A 139 7.26 1.04 5.74
C LYS A 139 7.54 0.21 4.48
N VAL A 140 8.42 -0.78 4.60
CA VAL A 140 8.65 -1.75 3.51
C VAL A 140 7.33 -2.46 3.21
N GLY A 141 7.01 -2.53 1.92
CA GLY A 141 5.76 -3.10 1.41
C GLY A 141 4.64 -2.07 1.19
N ASP A 142 4.75 -0.86 1.76
CA ASP A 142 3.77 0.20 1.52
C ASP A 142 3.74 0.56 0.03
N THR A 143 2.53 0.78 -0.48
CA THR A 143 2.30 1.20 -1.88
C THR A 143 1.79 2.62 -1.92
N VAL A 144 2.44 3.46 -2.72
CA VAL A 144 2.10 4.87 -2.91
C VAL A 144 1.87 5.19 -4.36
N LEU A 145 1.02 6.19 -4.61
CA LEU A 145 0.88 6.78 -5.93
C LEU A 145 1.61 8.12 -5.98
N PRO A 146 2.24 8.47 -7.11
CA PRO A 146 2.82 9.79 -7.27
C PRO A 146 1.73 10.87 -7.22
N THR A 147 2.11 12.06 -6.75
CA THR A 147 1.22 13.24 -6.66
C THR A 147 0.67 13.62 -8.05
N VAL A 148 1.50 13.50 -9.09
CA VAL A 148 1.08 13.55 -10.49
C VAL A 148 0.98 12.12 -11.02
N ARG A 149 -0.22 11.68 -11.39
CA ARG A 149 -0.46 10.32 -11.87
C ARG A 149 0.31 10.05 -13.16
N ASN A 150 1.13 9.01 -13.17
CA ASN A 150 1.90 8.56 -14.34
C ASN A 150 1.58 7.12 -14.75
N GLY A 151 0.47 6.56 -14.23
CA GLY A 151 0.06 5.18 -14.46
C GLY A 151 0.85 4.10 -13.70
N PHE A 152 1.83 4.50 -12.89
CA PHE A 152 2.57 3.59 -12.03
C PHE A 152 2.23 3.78 -10.55
N ARG A 153 2.42 2.69 -9.82
CA ARG A 153 2.35 2.63 -8.36
C ARG A 153 3.72 2.18 -7.86
N TYR A 154 4.18 2.76 -6.76
CA TYR A 154 5.50 2.51 -6.22
C TYR A 154 5.36 1.75 -4.92
N GLN A 155 6.07 0.63 -4.80
CA GLN A 155 6.17 -0.11 -3.56
C GLN A 155 7.49 0.21 -2.88
N THR A 156 7.43 0.56 -1.59
CA THR A 156 8.63 0.79 -0.79
C THR A 156 9.37 -0.53 -0.59
N VAL A 157 10.61 -0.58 -1.07
CA VAL A 157 11.51 -1.71 -0.88
C VAL A 157 12.66 -1.32 0.06
N LEU A 158 13.24 -2.29 0.74
CA LEU A 158 14.40 -2.06 1.58
C LEU A 158 15.61 -1.74 0.69
N LYS A 159 16.09 -0.50 0.69
CA LYS A 159 17.27 -0.08 -0.11
C LYS A 159 18.56 -0.77 0.33
N SER A 160 18.68 -1.08 1.61
CA SER A 160 19.80 -1.82 2.19
C SER A 160 19.33 -2.60 3.40
N ASN A 161 19.83 -3.83 3.56
CA ASN A 161 19.60 -4.65 4.75
C ASN A 161 20.82 -4.53 5.68
N PRO A 162 20.83 -3.56 6.61
CA PRO A 162 21.95 -3.42 7.55
C PRO A 162 22.10 -4.68 8.41
N ALA A 163 23.27 -4.89 8.99
CA ALA A 163 23.45 -6.00 9.92
C ALA A 163 22.47 -5.85 11.11
N ALA A 164 21.93 -6.97 11.57
CA ALA A 164 21.21 -6.99 12.84
C ALA A 164 22.14 -6.55 13.97
N TRP A 165 21.58 -5.89 14.98
CA TRP A 165 22.29 -5.51 16.18
C TRP A 165 22.90 -6.75 16.83
N ALA A 166 24.10 -6.58 17.39
CA ALA A 166 24.82 -7.63 18.10
C ALA A 166 25.54 -7.00 19.30
N PRO A 167 25.73 -7.74 20.39
CA PRO A 167 26.30 -7.22 21.63
C PRO A 167 27.82 -7.01 21.52
N ASN A 168 28.34 -5.99 22.22
CA ASN A 168 29.77 -5.69 22.34
C ASN A 168 30.50 -5.55 20.98
N VAL A 169 29.80 -5.04 19.96
CA VAL A 169 30.35 -4.82 18.63
C VAL A 169 30.86 -3.38 18.55
N PRO A 170 32.10 -3.15 18.06
CA PRO A 170 32.61 -1.80 17.83
C PRO A 170 31.67 -0.97 16.95
N ARG A 171 31.42 0.28 17.34
CA ARG A 171 30.54 1.21 16.62
C ARG A 171 31.29 2.47 16.22
N SER A 172 31.13 2.88 14.97
CA SER A 172 31.62 4.15 14.44
C SER A 172 30.46 5.07 14.11
N LEU A 173 30.73 6.38 14.11
CA LEU A 173 29.79 7.38 13.61
C LEU A 173 29.35 7.03 12.18
N GLY A 174 28.04 6.98 11.94
CA GLY A 174 27.45 6.64 10.65
C GLY A 174 27.17 5.14 10.44
N ASP A 175 27.57 4.26 11.35
CA ASP A 175 27.20 2.84 11.29
C ASP A 175 25.68 2.69 11.32
N VAL A 176 25.15 1.78 10.50
CA VAL A 176 23.71 1.52 10.42
C VAL A 176 23.43 0.10 10.90
N VAL A 177 22.50 -0.01 11.85
CA VAL A 177 22.05 -1.27 12.42
C VAL A 177 20.54 -1.40 12.36
N GLN A 178 20.03 -2.61 12.48
CA GLN A 178 18.62 -2.88 12.70
C GLN A 178 18.42 -3.74 13.95
N PRO A 179 17.23 -3.71 14.57
CA PRO A 179 16.92 -4.61 15.66
C PRO A 179 17.06 -6.09 15.26
N THR A 180 17.35 -6.98 16.22
CA THR A 180 17.45 -8.43 15.96
C THR A 180 16.12 -9.02 15.47
N VAL A 181 15.00 -8.46 15.93
CA VAL A 181 13.64 -8.74 15.42
C VAL A 181 13.24 -7.62 14.48
N TYR A 182 12.93 -7.94 13.22
CA TYR A 182 12.58 -6.93 12.22
C TYR A 182 11.36 -6.09 12.64
N THR A 183 11.56 -4.77 12.81
CA THR A 183 10.52 -3.80 13.18
C THR A 183 10.16 -2.83 12.04
N GLY A 184 10.87 -2.89 10.91
CA GLY A 184 10.78 -1.90 9.84
C GLY A 184 11.64 -0.65 10.05
N TRP A 185 12.37 -0.56 11.16
CA TRP A 185 13.27 0.56 11.47
C TRP A 185 14.74 0.17 11.33
N LYS A 186 15.56 1.17 11.00
CA LYS A 186 17.03 1.10 11.09
C LYS A 186 17.52 2.32 11.85
N TYR A 187 18.64 2.17 12.54
CA TYR A 187 19.22 3.18 13.39
C TYR A 187 20.63 3.47 12.90
N THR A 188 20.95 4.77 12.83
CA THR A 188 22.29 5.24 12.47
C THR A 188 22.96 5.74 13.74
N VAL A 189 24.20 5.34 13.98
CA VAL A 189 25.01 5.88 15.06
C VAL A 189 25.29 7.35 14.75
N VAL A 190 24.76 8.25 15.58
CA VAL A 190 24.89 9.72 15.40
C VAL A 190 25.93 10.34 16.32
N GLU A 191 26.35 9.61 17.34
CA GLU A 191 27.34 10.03 18.33
C GLU A 191 28.02 8.80 18.91
N VAL A 192 29.30 8.92 19.25
CA VAL A 192 30.08 7.90 19.96
C VAL A 192 30.93 8.61 21.02
N ASP A 193 31.15 7.94 22.15
CA ASP A 193 32.00 8.42 23.24
C ASP A 193 33.01 7.33 23.66
N GLY A 194 34.18 7.77 24.17
CA GLY A 194 35.28 6.92 24.61
C GLY A 194 36.25 6.47 23.50
N ASP A 195 37.35 5.83 23.93
CA ASP A 195 38.44 5.40 23.03
C ASP A 195 38.06 4.18 22.17
N ASN A 196 37.11 3.36 22.63
CA ASN A 196 36.66 2.13 21.95
C ASN A 196 35.12 1.97 22.08
N PRO A 197 34.33 2.82 21.40
CA PRO A 197 32.87 2.76 21.44
C PRO A 197 32.36 1.42 20.93
N THR A 198 31.48 0.77 21.72
CA THR A 198 30.88 -0.54 21.41
C THR A 198 29.40 -0.54 21.76
N SER A 199 28.61 -1.43 21.15
CA SER A 199 27.22 -1.67 21.59
C SER A 199 27.16 -2.33 22.95
N ALA A 200 26.05 -2.15 23.67
CA ALA A 200 25.84 -2.73 24.99
C ALA A 200 25.82 -4.27 24.97
N ALA A 201 25.92 -4.88 26.15
CA ALA A 201 25.82 -6.34 26.30
C ALA A 201 24.40 -6.89 26.05
N THR A 202 23.37 -6.03 26.17
CA THR A 202 21.96 -6.37 25.95
C THR A 202 21.36 -5.42 24.92
N GLU A 203 20.53 -5.95 24.03
CA GLU A 203 19.89 -5.15 23.00
C GLU A 203 18.97 -4.09 23.64
N PRO A 204 19.08 -2.83 23.23
CA PRO A 204 18.21 -1.78 23.76
C PRO A 204 16.77 -1.91 23.26
N VAL A 205 15.84 -1.27 23.95
CA VAL A 205 14.46 -1.12 23.46
C VAL A 205 14.45 -0.04 22.38
N TRP A 206 14.32 -0.46 21.13
CA TRP A 206 14.38 0.43 19.98
C TRP A 206 13.15 1.35 19.88
N PRO A 207 13.33 2.69 19.82
CA PRO A 207 12.22 3.61 19.66
C PRO A 207 11.64 3.54 18.24
N GLN A 208 10.32 3.46 18.12
CA GLN A 208 9.61 3.31 16.83
C GLN A 208 8.98 4.64 16.36
N SER A 209 9.69 5.74 16.56
CA SER A 209 9.28 7.08 16.14
C SER A 209 10.42 7.78 15.43
N GLU A 210 10.09 8.58 14.42
CA GLU A 210 11.08 9.30 13.62
C GLU A 210 11.87 10.29 14.47
N GLY A 211 13.19 10.34 14.23
CA GLY A 211 14.12 11.22 14.95
C GLY A 211 14.39 10.83 16.41
N ALA A 212 13.75 9.79 16.95
CA ALA A 212 14.05 9.33 18.29
C ALA A 212 15.45 8.73 18.37
N GLN A 213 16.14 9.05 19.47
CA GLN A 213 17.48 8.59 19.75
C GLN A 213 17.46 7.68 20.97
N ILE A 214 18.40 6.75 21.01
CA ILE A 214 18.70 5.92 22.15
C ILE A 214 20.20 5.96 22.39
N SER A 215 20.59 6.02 23.66
CA SER A 215 21.98 5.85 24.07
C SER A 215 22.17 4.43 24.58
N GLU A 216 23.29 3.82 24.18
CA GLU A 216 23.79 2.58 24.75
C GLU A 216 25.03 2.93 25.57
N ASP A 217 25.15 2.38 26.78
CA ASP A 217 26.30 2.59 27.64
C ASP A 217 26.97 1.24 27.93
N VAL A 218 28.30 1.26 28.01
CA VAL A 218 29.13 0.11 28.35
C VAL A 218 30.01 0.54 29.51
N ASP A 219 29.72 -0.01 30.68
CA ASP A 219 30.58 0.19 31.84
C ASP A 219 31.94 -0.47 31.58
N SER A 220 32.93 0.37 31.28
CA SER A 220 34.31 -0.03 31.07
C SER A 220 35.20 0.22 32.29
N THR A 221 34.61 0.54 33.46
CA THR A 221 35.40 0.77 34.67
C THR A 221 36.24 -0.47 35.01
N PRO A 222 37.58 -0.35 35.01
CA PRO A 222 38.43 -1.44 35.42
C PRO A 222 38.10 -1.78 36.88
N ALA A 223 37.97 -3.07 37.20
CA ALA A 223 37.88 -3.50 38.59
C ALA A 223 39.02 -2.86 39.39
N PRO A 224 38.77 -2.31 40.59
CA PRO A 224 39.81 -1.70 41.40
C PRO A 224 40.98 -2.66 41.55
N ALA A 225 42.20 -2.15 41.34
CA ALA A 225 43.40 -2.95 41.55
C ALA A 225 43.32 -3.60 42.96
N PRO A 226 43.61 -4.90 43.10
CA PRO A 226 43.66 -5.52 44.41
C PRO A 226 44.62 -4.70 45.30
N PRO A 227 44.28 -4.48 46.59
CA PRO A 227 45.17 -3.77 47.49
C PRO A 227 46.55 -4.45 47.47
N PRO A 228 47.65 -3.67 47.50
CA PRO A 228 48.99 -4.24 47.47
C PRO A 228 49.11 -5.25 48.60
N SER A 229 49.41 -6.51 48.26
CA SER A 229 49.75 -7.53 49.23
C SER A 229 51.07 -7.14 49.85
N THR A 230 51.03 -6.41 50.97
CA THR A 230 52.20 -6.34 51.84
C THR A 230 52.42 -7.75 52.37
N SER A 231 53.45 -8.42 51.88
CA SER A 231 54.03 -9.60 52.51
C SER A 231 54.69 -9.18 53.82
N GLY A 232 53.88 -8.78 54.79
CA GLY A 232 54.28 -8.63 56.17
C GLY A 232 54.14 -9.99 56.84
N THR A 233 55.24 -10.72 56.96
CA THR A 233 55.35 -11.89 57.84
C THR A 233 54.83 -11.51 59.24
N PRO A 234 53.82 -12.19 59.80
CA PRO A 234 53.36 -11.89 61.14
C PRO A 234 54.42 -12.32 62.16
N GLY A 235 54.92 -11.36 62.93
CA GLY A 235 55.59 -11.62 64.20
C GLY A 235 57.11 -11.82 64.14
N SER A 236 57.85 -10.72 64.29
CA SER A 236 59.18 -10.78 64.88
C SER A 236 59.34 -9.63 65.88
N GLY A 237 59.43 -9.98 67.16
CA GLY A 237 60.34 -9.29 68.08
C GLY A 237 59.85 -8.14 68.95
N ARG A 238 58.56 -7.98 69.29
CA ARG A 238 58.13 -6.90 70.22
C ARG A 238 58.04 -7.25 71.71
N TYR A 239 58.22 -8.51 72.11
CA TYR A 239 58.12 -8.94 73.52
C TYR A 239 59.33 -9.77 74.03
N GLY A 240 60.50 -9.63 73.41
CA GLY A 240 61.74 -10.19 73.95
C GLY A 240 62.27 -9.34 75.10
N ASN A 241 61.88 -9.64 76.33
CA ASN A 241 62.33 -8.91 77.51
C ASN A 241 63.78 -9.33 77.87
N SER A 242 64.77 -8.54 77.49
CA SER A 242 66.21 -8.80 77.68
C SER A 242 66.72 -8.55 79.11
N LYS A 243 65.84 -8.57 80.12
CA LYS A 243 66.14 -8.20 81.52
C LYS A 243 66.01 -9.32 82.57
N LEU A 244 65.91 -10.59 82.15
CA LEU A 244 65.74 -11.73 83.07
C LEU A 244 66.81 -12.82 82.96
N LEU A 245 68.04 -12.46 82.58
CA LEU A 245 69.22 -13.34 82.75
C LEU A 245 70.31 -12.52 83.44
N GLY A 246 70.18 -12.40 84.76
CA GLY A 246 71.18 -11.88 85.69
C GLY A 246 71.34 -12.89 86.83
N ASP A 247 72.46 -13.61 86.74
CA ASP A 247 73.29 -14.24 87.77
C ASP A 247 72.71 -15.28 88.75
N VAL A 248 73.38 -16.45 88.70
CA VAL A 248 73.35 -17.64 89.58
C VAL A 248 72.37 -18.75 89.19
#